data_AF-W7W091-F1
#
_entry.id   AF-W7W091-F1
#
_cell.length_a   1.000
_cell.length_b   1.000
_cell.length_c   1.000
_cell.angle_alpha   90.00
_cell.angle_beta   90.00
_cell.angle_gamma   90.00
#
_symmetry.space_group_name_H-M   'P 1'
#
loop_
_entity.id
_entity.type
_entity.pdbx_description
1 polymer ?
#
loop_
_entity_poly.entity_id
_entity_poly.type
_entity_poly.pdbx_seq_one_letter_code
_entity_poly.pdbx_strand_id
1 'polypeptide(L)'
;MERLAEFRPHLSGAVWRGTATRLNDVHLQLYCDDSKAAEIALLNAGIGYDVGSTRSPNGRTIDVLSLAQPCATLNESVTVHLSILDHDDLRGALKRDAHGRSARGDAAALRQLMTKDA
;
A
#
# COMPACT_ATOMS: atom_id res chain seq x y z
N MET A 1 5.97 1.73 5.27
CA MET A 1 6.24 0.38 4.71
C MET A 1 7.07 -0.47 5.65
N GLU A 2 8.20 0.01 6.17
CA GLU A 2 9.08 -0.79 7.07
C GLU A 2 8.37 -1.30 8.34
N ARG A 3 7.54 -0.47 8.97
CA ARG A 3 6.69 -0.86 10.11
C ARG A 3 5.64 -1.95 9.82
N LEU A 4 5.41 -2.22 8.53
CA LEU A 4 4.42 -3.19 8.03
C LEU A 4 5.10 -4.33 7.27
N ALA A 5 6.42 -4.53 7.44
CA ALA A 5 7.21 -5.47 6.65
C ALA A 5 6.68 -6.91 6.70
N GLU A 6 6.12 -7.32 7.84
CA GLU A 6 5.46 -8.62 8.03
C GLU A 6 4.35 -8.87 7.00
N PHE A 7 3.64 -7.82 6.58
CA PHE A 7 2.52 -7.89 5.63
C PHE A 7 2.94 -7.63 4.19
N ARG A 8 4.24 -7.71 3.87
CA ARG A 8 4.80 -7.61 2.51
C ARG A 8 4.23 -6.41 1.72
N PRO A 9 4.42 -5.18 2.22
CA PRO A 9 3.71 -4.01 1.72
C PRO A 9 4.18 -3.64 0.30
N HIS A 10 3.23 -3.40 -0.58
CA HIS A 10 3.48 -2.93 -1.95
C HIS A 10 2.81 -1.58 -2.19
N LEU A 11 3.59 -0.62 -2.68
CA LEU A 11 3.09 0.68 -3.10
C LEU A 11 2.47 0.59 -4.49
N SER A 12 1.33 1.25 -4.67
CA SER A 12 0.57 1.26 -5.92
C SER A 12 0.01 2.65 -6.24
N GLY A 13 -0.72 2.77 -7.36
CA GLY A 13 -1.42 4.01 -7.72
C GLY A 13 -0.50 5.14 -8.18
N ALA A 14 -0.94 6.38 -7.97
CA ALA A 14 -0.25 7.59 -8.44
C ALA A 14 1.15 7.75 -7.83
N VAL A 15 1.31 7.38 -6.55
CA VAL A 15 2.59 7.50 -5.84
C VAL A 15 3.64 6.57 -6.45
N TRP A 16 3.28 5.31 -6.71
CA TRP A 16 4.18 4.36 -7.39
C TRP A 16 4.54 4.80 -8.81
N ARG A 17 3.60 5.41 -9.52
CA ARG A 17 3.80 5.88 -10.90
C ARG A 17 4.61 7.18 -11.00
N GLY A 18 4.90 7.83 -9.88
CA GLY A 18 5.57 9.14 -9.86
C GLY A 18 4.69 10.29 -10.34
N THR A 19 3.36 10.11 -10.36
CA THR A 19 2.40 11.14 -10.81
C THR A 19 1.53 11.68 -9.67
N ALA A 20 1.87 11.35 -8.43
CA ALA A 20 1.14 11.84 -7.26
C ALA A 20 1.33 13.34 -7.07
N THR A 21 0.24 14.00 -6.72
CA THR A 21 0.18 15.40 -6.29
C THR A 21 -0.26 15.47 -4.83
N ARG A 22 -0.31 16.67 -4.26
CA ARG A 22 -0.82 16.90 -2.91
C ARG A 22 -2.24 16.38 -2.67
N LEU A 23 -3.05 16.26 -3.72
CA LEU A 23 -4.44 15.82 -3.62
C LEU A 23 -4.60 14.29 -3.70
N ASN A 24 -3.50 13.54 -3.73
CA ASN A 24 -3.53 12.08 -3.85
C ASN A 24 -3.21 11.42 -2.51
N ASP A 25 -4.04 10.45 -2.15
CA ASP A 25 -3.78 9.56 -1.02
C ASP A 25 -2.73 8.49 -1.38
N VAL A 26 -2.13 7.89 -0.35
CA VAL A 26 -1.15 6.81 -0.49
C VAL A 26 -1.86 5.47 -0.44
N HIS A 27 -1.69 4.65 -1.48
CA HIS A 27 -2.27 3.30 -1.54
C HIS A 27 -1.20 2.22 -1.36
N LEU A 28 -1.26 1.54 -0.23
CA LEU A 28 -0.47 0.34 0.04
C LEU A 28 -1.36 -0.90 -0.04
N GLN A 29 -0.82 -1.94 -0.64
CA GLN A 29 -1.40 -3.27 -0.67
C GLN A 29 -0.60 -4.15 0.28
N LEU A 30 -1.30 -4.74 1.24
CA LEU A 30 -0.73 -5.65 2.23
C LEU A 30 -1.10 -7.07 1.83
N TYR A 31 -0.10 -7.92 1.66
CA TYR A 31 -0.26 -9.33 1.32
C TYR A 31 -0.06 -10.15 2.58
N CYS A 32 -1.18 -10.42 3.24
CA CYS A 32 -1.24 -11.04 4.54
C CYS A 32 -1.44 -12.56 4.41
N ASP A 33 -0.84 -13.32 5.34
CA ASP A 33 -1.15 -14.74 5.50
C ASP A 33 -2.48 -14.93 6.27
N ASP A 34 -2.83 -13.95 7.13
CA ASP A 34 -4.12 -13.82 7.82
C ASP A 34 -4.64 -12.39 7.64
N SER A 35 -5.85 -12.22 7.10
CA SER A 35 -6.45 -10.93 6.80
C SER A 35 -6.67 -10.07 8.06
N LYS A 36 -6.86 -10.69 9.23
CA LYS A 36 -7.06 -9.95 10.50
C LYS A 36 -5.77 -9.51 11.17
N ALA A 37 -4.63 -10.10 10.82
CA ALA A 37 -3.36 -9.79 11.46
C ALA A 37 -2.95 -8.31 11.28
N ALA A 38 -3.25 -7.72 10.11
CA ALA A 38 -2.95 -6.30 9.85
C ALA A 38 -3.75 -5.36 10.76
N GLU A 39 -5.05 -5.62 10.95
CA GLU A 39 -5.90 -4.85 11.88
C GLU A 39 -5.39 -4.94 13.31
N ILE A 40 -5.09 -6.16 13.78
CA ILE A 40 -4.56 -6.41 15.12
C ILE A 40 -3.23 -5.67 15.32
N ALA A 41 -2.35 -5.65 14.32
CA ALA A 41 -1.09 -4.92 14.41
C ALA A 41 -1.28 -3.40 14.54
N LEU A 42 -2.26 -2.82 13.84
CA LEU A 42 -2.60 -1.40 14.00
C LEU A 42 -3.17 -1.10 15.39
N LEU A 43 -4.07 -1.95 15.89
CA LEU A 43 -4.64 -1.82 17.24
C LEU A 43 -3.56 -1.91 18.32
N ASN A 44 -2.67 -2.90 18.23
CA ASN A 44 -1.55 -3.07 19.16
C ASN A 44 -0.59 -1.89 19.12
N ALA A 45 -0.43 -1.24 17.97
CA ALA A 45 0.38 -0.04 17.80
C ALA A 45 -0.35 1.25 18.26
N GLY A 46 -1.60 1.16 18.72
CA GLY A 46 -2.41 2.31 19.11
C GLY A 46 -2.77 3.24 17.96
N ILE A 47 -2.80 2.73 16.72
CA ILE A 47 -3.08 3.51 15.52
C ILE A 47 -4.58 3.44 15.23
N GLY A 48 -5.25 4.59 15.24
CA GLY A 48 -6.64 4.71 14.79
C GLY A 48 -6.75 4.54 13.28
N TYR A 49 -7.76 3.80 12.83
CA TYR A 49 -8.06 3.58 11.42
C TYR A 49 -9.58 3.43 11.21
N ASP A 50 -10.02 3.75 10.00
CA ASP A 50 -11.37 3.49 9.52
C ASP A 50 -11.39 2.24 8.64
N VAL A 51 -12.45 1.45 8.74
CA VAL A 51 -12.65 0.24 7.92
C VAL A 51 -13.60 0.55 6.77
N GLY A 52 -13.14 0.29 5.56
CA GLY A 52 -13.95 0.29 4.34
C GLY A 52 -13.78 -1.01 3.56
N SER A 53 -14.43 -1.08 2.39
CA SER A 53 -14.25 -2.20 1.47
C SER A 53 -14.12 -1.72 0.03
N THR A 54 -13.40 -2.49 -0.79
CA THR A 54 -13.25 -2.22 -2.22
C THR A 54 -13.18 -3.52 -3.03
N ARG A 55 -13.16 -3.40 -4.36
CA ARG A 55 -12.91 -4.52 -5.27
C ARG A 55 -11.40 -4.67 -5.48
N SER A 56 -10.88 -5.85 -5.20
CA SER A 56 -9.52 -6.23 -5.59
C SER A 56 -9.40 -6.37 -7.12
N PRO A 57 -8.18 -6.42 -7.67
CA PRO A 57 -7.98 -6.64 -9.11
C PRO A 57 -8.57 -7.95 -9.66
N ASN A 58 -8.78 -8.96 -8.80
CA ASN A 58 -9.43 -10.23 -9.16
C ASN A 58 -10.96 -10.22 -8.91
N GLY A 59 -11.55 -9.06 -8.57
CA GLY A 59 -12.99 -8.87 -8.42
C GLY A 59 -13.58 -9.22 -7.05
N ARG A 60 -12.75 -9.71 -6.11
CA ARG A 60 -13.18 -10.02 -4.73
C ARG A 60 -13.45 -8.74 -3.95
N THR A 61 -14.38 -8.79 -3.00
CA THR A 61 -14.46 -7.74 -1.97
C THR A 61 -13.29 -7.92 -1.02
N ILE A 62 -12.54 -6.85 -0.77
CA ILE A 62 -11.46 -6.83 0.21
C ILE A 62 -11.65 -5.66 1.16
N ASP A 63 -11.09 -5.80 2.37
CA ASP A 63 -11.09 -4.74 3.37
C ASP A 63 -10.02 -3.69 3.04
N VAL A 64 -10.32 -2.44 3.38
CA VAL A 64 -9.41 -1.31 3.28
C VAL A 64 -9.35 -0.60 4.62
N LEU A 65 -8.17 -0.58 5.23
CA LEU A 65 -7.93 0.18 6.45
C LEU A 65 -7.37 1.54 6.08
N SER A 66 -8.07 2.61 6.44
CA SER A 66 -7.68 3.98 6.10
C SER A 66 -7.20 4.69 7.35
N LEU A 67 -6.00 5.26 7.30
CA LEU A 67 -5.40 5.94 8.44
C LEU A 67 -4.72 7.23 8.01
N ALA A 68 -4.72 8.24 8.88
CA ALA A 68 -3.99 9.48 8.66
C ALA A 68 -2.56 9.35 9.21
N GLN A 69 -1.55 9.72 8.42
CA GLN A 69 -0.17 9.84 8.90
C GLN A 69 0.32 11.28 8.77
N PRO A 70 0.88 11.87 9.85
CA PRO A 70 1.45 13.20 9.78
C PRO A 70 2.69 13.19 8.88
N CYS A 71 2.76 14.13 7.93
CA CYS A 71 3.89 14.31 7.02
C CYS A 71 4.53 15.68 7.29
N ALA A 72 5.68 15.68 7.97
CA ALA A 72 6.38 16.91 8.34
C ALA A 72 6.78 17.76 7.12
N THR A 73 7.22 17.11 6.03
CA THR A 73 7.62 17.79 4.79
C THR A 73 6.46 18.52 4.11
N LEU A 74 5.24 17.99 4.22
CA LEU A 74 4.05 18.59 3.63
C LEU A 74 3.29 19.50 4.62
N ASN A 75 3.67 19.49 5.90
CA ASN A 75 2.99 20.16 7.00
C ASN A 75 1.48 19.82 7.07
N GLU A 76 1.12 18.59 6.73
CA GLU A 76 -0.25 18.08 6.72
C GLU A 76 -0.29 16.58 7.01
N SER A 77 -1.48 16.06 7.30
CA SER A 77 -1.70 14.62 7.41
C SER A 77 -2.04 14.04 6.05
N VAL A 78 -1.34 12.98 5.66
CA VAL A 78 -1.57 12.23 4.43
C VAL A 78 -2.38 10.98 4.76
N THR A 79 -3.47 10.73 4.03
CA THR A 79 -4.22 9.49 4.17
C THR A 79 -3.47 8.34 3.53
N VAL A 80 -3.37 7.24 4.26
CA VAL A 80 -2.81 5.98 3.78
C VAL A 80 -3.93 4.93 3.79
N HIS A 81 -4.23 4.39 2.63
CA HIS A 81 -5.15 3.27 2.45
C HIS A 81 -4.35 1.96 2.39
N LEU A 82 -4.69 1.03 3.28
CA LEU A 82 -4.12 -0.31 3.35
C LEU A 82 -5.15 -1.31 2.81
N SER A 83 -5.01 -1.73 1.55
CA SER A 83 -5.83 -2.80 0.99
C SER A 83 -5.32 -4.15 1.51
N ILE A 84 -6.19 -4.91 2.16
CA ILE A 84 -5.85 -6.21 2.75
C ILE A 84 -6.11 -7.30 1.71
N LEU A 85 -5.03 -7.95 1.27
CA LEU A 85 -5.05 -8.99 0.25
C LEU A 85 -4.46 -10.28 0.82
N ASP A 86 -4.88 -11.41 0.26
CA ASP A 86 -4.29 -12.70 0.58
C ASP A 86 -2.90 -12.81 -0.05
N HIS A 87 -1.99 -13.50 0.62
CA HIS A 87 -0.63 -13.73 0.13
C HIS A 87 -0.61 -14.33 -1.30
N ASP A 88 -1.54 -15.22 -1.64
CA ASP A 88 -1.61 -15.83 -2.97
C ASP A 88 -1.86 -14.81 -4.10
N ASP A 89 -2.50 -13.68 -3.79
CA ASP A 89 -2.75 -12.61 -4.77
C ASP A 89 -1.45 -11.91 -5.21
N LEU A 90 -0.35 -12.07 -4.47
CA LEU A 90 0.95 -11.49 -4.82
C LEU A 90 1.49 -12.04 -6.14
N ARG A 91 1.26 -13.33 -6.41
CA ARG A 91 1.78 -14.01 -7.63
C ARG A 91 1.23 -13.40 -8.91
N GLY A 92 -0.06 -13.05 -8.93
CA GLY A 92 -0.69 -12.38 -10.07
C GLY A 92 -0.38 -10.89 -10.15
N ALA A 93 -0.13 -10.26 -9.01
CA ALA A 93 0.05 -8.82 -8.89
C ALA A 93 1.39 -8.28 -9.39
N LEU A 94 2.42 -9.14 -9.46
CA LEU A 94 3.75 -8.80 -9.99
C LEU A 94 3.84 -8.92 -11.52
N LYS A 95 2.75 -9.28 -12.21
CA LYS A 95 2.73 -9.34 -13.67
C LYS A 95 2.98 -7.94 -14.24
N ARG A 96 4.06 -7.81 -15.02
CA ARG A 96 4.46 -6.55 -15.66
C ARG A 96 3.41 -6.13 -16.68
N ASP A 97 3.18 -4.82 -16.78
CA ASP A 97 2.35 -4.25 -17.82
C ASP A 97 3.01 -4.37 -19.21
N ALA A 98 2.28 -3.99 -20.26
CA ALA A 98 2.79 -4.01 -21.64
C ALA A 98 4.03 -3.11 -21.85
N HIS A 99 4.34 -2.22 -20.91
CA HIS A 99 5.49 -1.33 -20.91
C HIS A 99 6.63 -1.83 -20.00
N GLY A 100 6.53 -3.07 -19.52
CA GLY A 100 7.55 -3.71 -18.69
C GLY A 100 7.62 -3.19 -17.24
N ARG A 101 6.74 -2.28 -16.83
CA ARG A 101 6.68 -1.76 -15.46
C ARG A 101 5.71 -2.59 -14.63
N SER A 102 6.06 -2.87 -13.39
CA SER A 102 5.13 -3.48 -12.46
C SER A 102 4.06 -2.45 -12.07
N ALA A 103 2.81 -2.89 -11.92
CA ALA A 103 1.72 -2.00 -11.51
C ALA A 103 1.87 -1.49 -10.05
N ARG A 104 2.79 -2.11 -9.31
CA ARG A 104 3.10 -1.87 -7.90
C ARG A 104 4.53 -2.32 -7.59
N GLY A 105 5.10 -1.90 -6.48
CA GLY A 105 6.43 -2.33 -6.06
C GLY A 105 6.58 -2.40 -4.54
N ASP A 106 7.45 -3.29 -4.07
CA ASP A 106 7.80 -3.39 -2.66
C ASP A 106 8.72 -2.23 -2.22
N ALA A 107 9.13 -2.24 -0.96
CA ALA A 107 10.02 -1.22 -0.41
C ALA A 107 11.40 -1.18 -1.10
N ALA A 108 11.91 -2.31 -1.57
CA ALA A 108 13.20 -2.36 -2.26
C ALA A 108 13.09 -1.73 -3.66
N ALA A 109 12.04 -2.08 -4.40
CA ALA A 109 11.74 -1.51 -5.70
C ALA A 109 11.49 0.00 -5.62
N LEU A 110 10.80 0.48 -4.57
CA LEU A 110 10.62 1.92 -4.33
C LEU A 110 11.95 2.64 -4.11
N ARG A 111 12.84 2.10 -3.27
CA ARG A 111 14.16 2.70 -3.03
C ARG A 111 15.00 2.76 -4.31
N GLN A 112 14.92 1.74 -5.16
CA GLN A 112 15.58 1.73 -6.47
C GLN A 112 15.04 2.83 -7.39
N LEU A 113 13.72 3.03 -7.44
CA LEU A 113 13.13 4.13 -8.22
C LEU A 113 13.59 5.49 -7.71
N MET A 114 13.54 5.72 -6.40
CA MET A 114 13.95 6.98 -5.80
C MET A 114 15.43 7.32 -6.04
N THR A 115 16.28 6.30 -6.23
CA THR A 115 17.70 6.50 -6.55
C THR A 115 17.93 6.79 -8.03
N LYS A 116 17.05 6.31 -8.92
CA LYS A 116 17.17 6.48 -10.37
C LYS A 116 16.73 7.88 -10.83
N ASP A 117 15.80 8.50 -10.11
CA ASP A 117 15.26 9.83 -10.40
C ASP A 117 15.96 10.96 -9.62
N ALA A 118 16.99 10.62 -8.80
CA ALA A 118 17.83 11.57 -8.05
C ALA A 118 19.11 11.92 -8.82
#